data_AF-A0A820RJ24-F1
#
_entry.id   AF-A0A820RJ24-F1
#
_cell.length_a   1.000
_cell.length_b   1.000
_cell.length_c   1.000
_cell.angle_alpha   90.00
_cell.angle_beta   90.00
_cell.angle_gamma   90.00
#
_symmetry.space_group_name_H-M   'P 1'
#
loop_
_entity.id
_entity.type
_entity.pdbx_description
1 polymer ?
#
loop_
_entity_poly.entity_id
_entity_poly.type
_entity_poly.pdbx_seq_one_letter_code
_entity_poly.pdbx_strand_id
1 'polypeptide(L)' 'MVIYDVSQVRHKLLVANSIFIAGRNREVQKVMFYRPEWLKTYYIQPMLTITVAIEQQKRRQAINDLLDFFIN' A
#
# COMPACT_ATOMS: atom_id res chain seq x y z
N MET A 1 4.95 13.59 13.48
CA MET A 1 4.72 13.70 12.02
C MET A 1 5.63 14.81 11.53
N VAL A 2 6.27 14.66 10.36
CA VAL A 2 7.28 15.62 9.86
C VAL A 2 6.97 15.98 8.42
N ILE A 3 7.17 17.25 8.06
CA ILE A 3 6.99 17.76 6.69
C ILE A 3 8.37 17.82 6.03
N TYR A 4 8.48 17.24 4.84
CA TYR A 4 9.67 17.26 4.01
C TYR A 4 9.38 17.90 2.65
N ASP A 5 10.36 18.57 2.06
CA ASP A 5 10.30 18.90 0.63
C ASP A 5 10.41 17.61 -0.19
N VAL A 6 9.67 17.53 -1.29
CA VAL A 6 9.63 16.32 -2.14
C VAL A 6 11.01 15.91 -2.63
N SER A 7 11.88 16.88 -2.92
CA SER A 7 13.27 16.65 -3.33
C SER A 7 14.08 15.85 -2.30
N GLN A 8 13.80 16.02 -1.01
CA GLN A 8 14.52 15.36 0.09
C GLN A 8 14.14 13.90 0.27
N VAL A 9 13.00 13.47 -0.25
CA VAL A 9 12.42 12.14 0.02
C VAL A 9 12.16 11.31 -1.25
N ARG A 10 12.19 11.92 -2.43
CA ARG A 10 11.96 11.26 -3.73
C ARG A 10 12.86 10.05 -4.01
N HIS A 11 14.03 9.98 -3.38
CA HIS A 11 14.99 8.87 -3.52
C HIS A 11 14.76 7.74 -2.50
N LYS A 12 13.94 7.97 -1.46
CA LYS A 12 13.63 6.97 -0.42
C LYS A 12 12.18 6.48 -0.48
N LEU A 13 11.28 7.29 -1.05
CA LEU A 13 9.85 7.06 -1.06
C LEU A 13 9.27 7.45 -2.42
N LEU A 14 8.29 6.67 -2.89
CA LEU A 14 7.52 7.02 -4.07
C LEU A 14 6.63 8.23 -3.75
N VAL A 15 6.87 9.34 -4.45
CA VAL A 15 6.11 10.59 -4.28
C VAL A 15 5.67 11.10 -5.63
N ALA A 16 4.38 11.47 -5.74
CA ALA A 16 3.84 12.10 -6.94
C ALA A 16 4.28 13.56 -7.03
N ASN A 17 4.66 14.00 -8.24
CA ASN A 17 5.08 15.39 -8.48
C ASN A 17 3.90 16.35 -8.60
N SER A 18 2.75 15.83 -9.01
CA SER A 18 1.52 16.59 -9.13
C SER A 18 0.32 15.70 -8.81
N ILE A 19 -0.71 16.30 -8.25
CA ILE A 19 -1.97 15.64 -7.91
C ILE A 19 -3.14 16.46 -8.43
N PHE A 20 -4.16 15.77 -8.94
CA PHE A 20 -5.38 16.41 -9.39
C PHE A 20 -6.36 16.52 -8.22
N ILE A 21 -6.71 17.74 -7.83
CA ILE A 21 -7.67 18.00 -6.74
C ILE A 21 -8.64 19.09 -7.20
N ALA A 22 -9.94 18.83 -7.04
CA ALA A 22 -11.02 19.77 -7.36
C ALA A 22 -10.92 20.35 -8.78
N GLY A 23 -10.70 19.49 -9.78
CA GLY A 23 -10.63 19.90 -11.18
C GLY A 23 -9.33 20.58 -11.59
N ARG A 24 -8.33 20.67 -10.70
CA ARG A 24 -7.06 21.36 -10.98
C ARG A 24 -5.88 20.46 -10.69
N ASN A 25 -4.91 20.46 -11.59
CA ASN A 25 -3.61 19.86 -11.32
C ASN A 25 -2.82 20.79 -10.38
N ARG A 26 -2.30 20.25 -9.28
CA ARG A 26 -1.48 20.98 -8.31
C ARG A 26 -0.14 20.28 -8.17
N GLU A 27 0.93 21.08 -8.21
CA GLU A 27 2.28 20.58 -7.97
C GLU A 27 2.48 20.28 -6.49
N VAL A 28 3.11 19.14 -6.19
CA VAL A 28 3.40 18.71 -4.83
C VAL A 28 4.80 19.21 -4.46
N GLN A 29 4.86 20.24 -3.62
CA GLN A 29 6.14 20.79 -3.15
C GLN A 29 6.61 20.12 -1.87
N LYS A 30 5.67 19.83 -0.95
CA LYS A 30 5.93 19.28 0.37
C LYS A 30 5.03 18.10 0.65
N VAL A 31 5.58 17.15 1.39
CA VAL A 31 4.91 15.91 1.76
C VAL A 31 5.07 15.68 3.26
N MET A 32 3.95 15.38 3.89
CA MET A 32 3.91 15.12 5.32
C MET A 32 3.95 13.62 5.52
N PHE A 33 4.98 13.14 6.22
CA PHE A 33 5.15 11.73 6.52
C PHE A 33 5.00 11.45 8.01
N TYR A 34 4.39 10.31 8.31
CA TYR A 34 4.52 9.69 9.61
C TYR A 34 5.96 9.23 9.82
N ARG A 35 6.40 9.19 11.08
CA ARG A 35 7.74 8.67 11.41
C ARG A 35 7.88 7.25 10.83
N PRO A 36 9.03 6.88 10.24
CA PRO A 36 9.21 5.57 9.61
C PRO A 36 8.82 4.40 10.52
N GLU A 37 9.09 4.51 11.83
CA GLU A 37 8.74 3.51 12.84
C GLU A 37 7.23 3.35 12.98
N TRP A 38 6.49 4.48 12.97
CA TRP A 38 5.04 4.47 13.02
C TRP A 38 4.44 3.86 11.75
N LEU A 39 4.95 4.28 10.58
CA LEU A 39 4.49 3.73 9.28
C LEU A 39 4.72 2.22 9.21
N LYS A 40 5.90 1.75 9.63
CA LYS A 40 6.22 0.32 9.67
C LYS A 40 5.25 -0.45 10.57
N THR A 41 5.04 0.05 11.78
CA THR A 41 4.27 -0.64 12.83
C THR A 41 2.77 -0.65 12.52
N TYR A 42 2.21 0.48 12.10
CA TYR A 42 0.77 0.66 12.02
C TYR A 42 0.19 0.59 10.62
N TYR A 43 1.04 0.63 9.57
CA TYR A 43 0.57 0.55 8.19
C TYR A 43 1.17 -0.64 7.46
N ILE A 44 2.50 -0.72 7.35
CA ILE A 44 3.17 -1.73 6.51
C ILE A 44 2.98 -3.14 7.06
N GLN A 45 3.27 -3.38 8.34
CA GLN A 45 3.12 -4.72 8.94
C GLN A 45 1.67 -5.23 8.86
N PRO A 46 0.64 -4.45 9.25
CA PRO A 46 -0.75 -4.87 9.09
C PRO A 46 -1.12 -5.18 7.64
N MET A 47 -0.70 -4.35 6.69
CA MET A 47 -0.98 -4.59 5.26
C MET A 47 -0.35 -5.90 4.77
N LEU A 48 0.90 -6.18 5.15
CA LEU A 48 1.55 -7.45 4.82
C LEU A 48 0.79 -8.66 5.40
N THR A 49 0.37 -8.57 6.67
CA THR A 49 -0.43 -9.62 7.31
C THR A 49 -1.73 -9.88 6.58
N ILE A 50 -2.43 -8.80 6.17
CA ILE A 50 -3.67 -8.90 5.40
C ILE A 50 -3.40 -9.51 4.02
N THR A 51 -2.35 -9.09 3.32
CA THR A 51 -1.97 -9.65 2.02
C THR A 51 -1.73 -11.16 2.12
N VAL A 52 -0.97 -11.61 3.12
CA VAL A 52 -0.72 -13.04 3.36
C VAL A 52 -2.03 -13.79 3.63
N ALA A 53 -2.92 -13.23 4.44
CA ALA A 53 -4.21 -13.84 4.75
C ALA A 53 -5.08 -13.99 3.48
N ILE A 54 -5.12 -12.96 2.64
CA ILE A 54 -5.84 -12.98 1.36
C ILE A 54 -5.27 -14.05 0.42
N GLU A 55 -3.94 -14.15 0.30
CA GLU A 55 -3.30 -15.17 -0.54
C GLU A 55 -3.57 -16.60 -0.04
N GLN A 56 -3.60 -16.81 1.28
CA GLN A 56 -3.96 -18.09 1.85
C GLN A 56 -5.44 -18.43 1.59
N GLN A 57 -6.33 -17.46 1.68
CA GLN A 57 -7.74 -17.65 1.35
C GLN A 57 -7.94 -18.03 -0.11
N LYS A 58 -7.29 -17.32 -1.04
CA LYS A 58 -7.34 -17.63 -2.47
C LYS A 58 -6.86 -19.05 -2.76
N ARG A 59 -5.77 -19.48 -2.10
CA ARG A 59 -5.26 -20.86 -2.22
C ARG A 59 -6.27 -21.89 -1.72
N ARG A 60 -6.92 -21.64 -0.58
CA ARG A 60 -7.97 -22.54 -0.06
C ARG A 60 -9.16 -22.65 -1.00
N GLN A 61 -9.61 -21.54 -1.58
CA GLN A 61 -10.67 -21.54 -2.59
C GLN A 61 -10.28 -22.37 -3.82
N ALA A 62 -9.09 -22.13 -4.38
CA ALA A 62 -8.63 -22.90 -5.53
C ALA A 62 -8.55 -24.41 -5.26
N ILE A 63 -8.15 -24.83 -4.05
CA ILE A 63 -8.16 -26.25 -3.67
C ILE A 63 -9.58 -26.80 -3.59
N ASN A 64 -10.51 -26.07 -2.95
CA ASN A 64 -11.90 -26.50 -2.86
C ASN A 64 -12.55 -26.62 -4.25
N ASP A 65 -12.33 -25.63 -5.12
CA ASP A 65 -12.84 -25.65 -6.49
C ASP A 65 -12.30 -26.86 -7.29
N LEU A 66 -11.03 -27.22 -7.08
CA LEU A 66 -10.43 -28.42 -7.68
C LEU A 66 -11.07 -29.71 -7.13
N LEU A 67 -11.27 -29.80 -5.81
CA LEU A 67 -11.92 -30.97 -5.20
C LEU A 67 -13.36 -31.13 -5.72
N ASP A 68 -14.10 -30.03 -5.84
CA ASP A 68 -15.46 -30.03 -6.39
C ASP A 68 -15.50 -30.46 -7.86
N PHE A 69 -14.45 -30.17 -8.64
CA PHE A 69 -14.30 -30.65 -10.01
C PHE A 69 -14.02 -32.15 -10.11
N PHE A 70 -13.22 -32.72 -9.19
CA PHE A 70 -12.86 -34.15 -9.25
C PHE A 70 -13.90 -35.09 -8.60
N ILE A 71 -14.77 -34.55 -7.74
CA ILE A 71 -15.78 -35.32 -7.00
C ILE A 71 -17.16 -35.33 -7.73
N ASN A 72 -17.39 -34.40 -8.67
CA ASN A 72 -18.51 -34.45 -9.63
C ASN A 72 -18.11 -35.14 -10.94
#